data_AF-A0A2D6P948-F1
#
_entry.id   AF-A0A2D6P948-F1
#
_cell.length_a   1.000
_cell.length_b   1.000
_cell.length_c   1.000
_cell.angle_alpha   90.00
_cell.angle_beta   90.00
_cell.angle_gamma   90.00
#
_symmetry.space_group_name_H-M   'P 1'
#
loop_
_entity.id
_entity.type
_entity.pdbx_description
1 polymer ?
#
loop_
_entity_poly.entity_id
_entity_poly.type
_entity_poly.pdbx_seq_one_letter_code
_entity_poly.pdbx_strand_id
1 'polypeptide(L)' 'MTEKQEKRKDALGLFYESVLKPDHELRQCAHNQKCFNELMEWRSEIIEYLDKRRNDEFH' A
#
# COMPACT_ATOMS: atom_id res chain seq x y z
N MET A 1 13.91 12.31 17.04
CA MET A 1 13.07 12.35 15.82
C MET A 1 12.55 13.78 15.69
N THR A 2 12.56 14.36 14.49
CA THR A 2 11.90 15.66 14.25
C THR A 2 10.40 15.45 14.08
N GLU A 3 9.59 16.48 14.33
CA GLU A 3 8.13 16.45 14.10
C GLU A 3 7.77 16.01 12.67
N LYS A 4 8.59 16.40 11.68
CA LYS A 4 8.41 15.97 10.28
C LYS A 4 8.66 14.48 10.09
N GLN A 5 9.64 13.90 10.79
CA GLN A 5 9.93 12.46 10.71
C GLN A 5 8.81 11.62 11.34
N GLU A 6 8.23 12.07 12.46
CA GLU A 6 7.06 11.45 13.10
C GLU A 6 5.86 11.44 12.16
N LYS A 7 5.45 12.61 11.67
CA LYS A 7 4.33 12.73 10.71
C LYS A 7 4.54 11.87 9.46
N ARG A 8 5.78 11.71 9.00
CA ARG A 8 6.11 10.88 7.84
C ARG A 8 5.94 9.39 8.14
N LYS A 9 6.32 8.93 9.34
CA LYS A 9 6.11 7.56 9.80
C LYS A 9 4.61 7.25 9.89
N ASP A 10 3.85 8.15 10.50
CA ASP A 10 2.40 8.00 10.65
C ASP A 10 1.70 7.97 9.28
N ALA A 11 2.09 8.87 8.37
CA ALA A 11 1.57 8.90 7.01
C ALA A 11 1.86 7.61 6.23
N LEU A 12 3.06 7.04 6.36
CA LEU A 12 3.39 5.76 5.73
C LEU A 12 2.53 4.62 6.30
N GLY A 13 2.28 4.61 7.61
CA GLY A 13 1.40 3.63 8.26
C GLY A 13 -0.02 3.69 7.72
N LEU A 14 -0.61 4.89 7.66
CA LEU A 14 -1.95 5.10 7.09
C LEU A 14 -2.05 4.62 5.64
N PHE A 15 -1.02 4.90 4.83
CA PHE A 15 -0.97 4.44 3.44
C PHE A 15 -0.81 2.91 3.33
N TYR A 16 0.01 2.30 4.19
CA TYR A 16 0.16 0.85 4.23
C TYR A 16 -1.18 0.16 4.54
N GLU A 17 -1.91 0.66 5.53
CA GLU A 17 -3.26 0.16 5.84
C GLU A 17 -4.24 0.34 4.67
N SER A 18 -4.16 1.45 3.93
CA SER A 18 -5.07 1.66 2.79
C SER A 18 -4.82 0.66 1.66
N VAL A 19 -3.58 0.22 1.45
CA VAL A 19 -3.24 -0.82 0.45
C VAL A 19 -3.66 -2.22 0.93
N LEU A 20 -3.58 -2.47 2.24
CA LEU A 20 -4.05 -3.73 2.82
C LEU A 20 -5.58 -3.87 2.72
N LYS A 21 -6.31 -2.80 3.03
CA LYS A 21 -7.78 -2.78 2.99
C LYS A 21 -8.26 -3.01 1.55
N PRO A 22 -9.25 -3.90 1.34
CA PRO A 22 -9.82 -4.12 0.02
C PRO A 22 -10.64 -2.90 -0.42
N ASP A 23 -10.30 -2.35 -1.59
CA ASP A 23 -11.17 -1.39 -2.30
C ASP A 23 -12.12 -2.16 -3.23
N HIS A 24 -13.41 -2.19 -2.86
CA HIS A 24 -14.43 -2.95 -3.59
C HIS A 24 -14.73 -2.34 -4.97
N GLU A 25 -14.73 -1.02 -5.09
CA GLU A 25 -15.03 -0.32 -6.35
C GLU A 25 -13.90 -0.54 -7.35
N LEU A 26 -12.64 -0.42 -6.90
CA LEU A 26 -11.46 -0.71 -7.70
C LEU A 26 -11.46 -2.16 -8.20
N ARG A 27 -11.78 -3.12 -7.32
CA ARG A 27 -11.86 -4.54 -7.69
C ARG A 27 -12.96 -4.83 -8.70
N GLN A 28 -14.13 -4.21 -8.53
CA GLN A 28 -15.22 -4.32 -9.50
C GLN A 28 -14.80 -3.76 -10.87
N CYS A 29 -14.10 -2.63 -10.88
CA CYS A 29 -13.56 -2.03 -12.08
C CYS A 29 -12.54 -2.95 -12.78
N ALA A 30 -11.66 -3.61 -12.00
CA ALA A 30 -10.69 -4.56 -12.54
C ALA A 30 -11.35 -5.83 -13.09
N HIS A 31 -12.43 -6.32 -12.49
CA HIS A 31 -13.23 -7.40 -13.06
C HIS A 31 -13.88 -7.00 -14.39
N ASN A 32 -14.46 -5.80 -14.48
CA ASN A 32 -15.06 -5.28 -15.72
C ASN A 32 -14.02 -5.16 -16.84
N GLN A 33 -12.79 -4.77 -16.50
CA GLN A 33 -11.66 -4.64 -17.42
C GLN A 33 -10.89 -5.95 -17.65
N LYS A 34 -11.28 -7.05 -16.97
CA LYS A 34 -10.62 -8.36 -17.04
C LYS A 34 -9.13 -8.35 -16.62
N CYS A 35 -8.77 -7.50 -15.66
CA CYS A 35 -7.40 -7.34 -15.14
C CYS A 35 -7.30 -7.54 -13.61
N PHE A 36 -8.20 -8.32 -13.03
CA PHE A 36 -8.27 -8.52 -11.58
C PHE A 36 -7.05 -9.26 -11.02
N ASN A 37 -6.50 -10.24 -11.73
CA ASN A 37 -5.36 -11.01 -11.25
C ASN A 37 -4.11 -10.13 -11.22
N GLU A 38 -3.90 -9.38 -12.28
CA GLU A 38 -2.82 -8.40 -12.44
C GLU A 38 -2.91 -7.33 -11.34
N LEU A 39 -4.11 -6.84 -11.02
CA LEU A 39 -4.32 -5.93 -9.88
C LEU A 39 -3.84 -6.56 -8.56
N MET A 40 -4.10 -7.85 -8.35
CA MET A 40 -3.70 -8.54 -7.12
C MET A 40 -2.18 -8.83 -7.07
N GLU A 41 -1.55 -9.07 -8.22
CA GLU A 41 -0.10 -9.16 -8.36
C GLU A 41 0.55 -7.83 -7.98
N TRP A 42 0.12 -6.72 -8.61
CA TRP A 42 0.58 -5.37 -8.25
C TRP A 42 0.38 -5.06 -6.78
N ARG A 43 -0.78 -5.40 -6.21
CA ARG A 43 -1.04 -5.19 -4.77
C ARG A 43 -0.01 -5.92 -3.91
N SER A 44 0.37 -7.15 -4.27
CA SER A 44 1.31 -7.96 -3.51
C SER A 44 2.71 -7.34 -3.57
N GLU A 45 3.17 -6.95 -4.76
CA GLU A 45 4.46 -6.27 -4.95
C GLU A 45 4.55 -4.95 -4.16
N ILE A 46 3.47 -4.15 -4.16
CA ILE A 46 3.44 -2.88 -3.43
C ILE A 46 3.45 -3.10 -1.91
N ILE A 47 2.77 -4.12 -1.39
CA ILE A 47 2.82 -4.45 0.04
C ILE A 47 4.26 -4.80 0.45
N GLU A 48 4.93 -5.66 -0.32
CA GLU A 48 6.33 -6.02 -0.06
C GLU A 48 7.26 -4.80 -0.14
N TYR A 49 7.08 -3.96 -1.16
CA TYR A 49 7.84 -2.72 -1.30
C TYR A 49 7.65 -1.79 -0.10
N LEU A 50 6.41 -1.59 0.36
CA LEU A 50 6.14 -0.71 1.49
C LEU A 50 6.69 -1.27 2.81
N ASP A 51 6.65 -2.59 3.02
CA ASP A 51 7.24 -3.21 4.20
C ASP A 51 8.76 -3.01 4.23
N LYS A 52 9.43 -3.27 3.09
CA LYS A 52 10.87 -2.99 2.93
C LYS A 52 11.17 -1.51 3.15
N ARG A 53 10.41 -0.60 2.51
CA ARG A 53 10.62 0.84 2.62
C ARG A 53 10.46 1.34 4.06
N ARG A 54 9.49 0.80 4.79
CA ARG A 54 9.28 1.11 6.22
C ARG A 54 10.49 0.67 7.04
N ASN A 55 11.01 -0.53 6.79
CA ASN A 55 12.18 -1.03 7.49
C ASN A 55 13.40 -0.16 7.16
N ASP A 56 13.66 0.13 5.89
CA ASP A 56 14.82 0.94 5.46
C ASP A 56 14.79 2.38 6.00
N GLU A 57 13.61 2.97 6.25
CA GLU A 57 13.48 4.36 6.72
C GLU A 57 13.47 4.52 8.25
N PHE A 58 13.01 3.51 8.97
CA PHE A 58 12.68 3.62 10.39
C PHE A 58 13.29 2.52 11.28
N HIS A 59 14.11 1.61 10.73
CA HIS A 59 15.04 0.79 11.53
C HIS A 59 16.32 1.56 11.90
#